data_AF-A0A951N768-F1
#
_entry.id   AF-A0A951N768-F1
#
_cell.length_a   1.000
_cell.length_b   1.000
_cell.length_c   1.000
_cell.angle_alpha   90.00
_cell.angle_beta   90.00
_cell.angle_gamma   90.00
#
_symmetry.space_group_name_H-M   'P 1'
#
loop_
_entity.id
_entity.type
_entity.pdbx_description
1 polymer ?
#
loop_
_entity_poly.entity_id
_entity_poly.type
_entity_poly.pdbx_seq_one_letter_code
_entity_poly.pdbx_strand_id
1 'polypeptide(L)'
;MMRGLSRRGALTVKDGRVHKKNNWELTPNYYSHPQRELVIDRQRPGAGYRHVLMQRDVEKFIALLPDWEEMSQGLDAIVLAPGEEGTDGYHSPGVVHICAWEAGLWHETTLEHFESHCDIWEQIGVPCEVKSDEDGPFVLCKWTQNTARAYQLLHILTHELGHHHDRITTQSQKRAARGEPYAEAYARKHGDLVWERFTRHFPLD
;
A
#
# COMPACT_ATOMS: atom_id res chain seq x y z
N MET A 1 -7.81 -8.99 41.56
CA MET A 1 -8.71 -7.83 41.74
C MET A 1 -7.91 -6.67 42.32
N MET A 2 -7.71 -5.60 41.53
CA MET A 2 -7.47 -4.25 42.05
C MET A 2 -7.88 -3.27 40.95
N ARG A 3 -8.97 -2.53 41.20
CA ARG A 3 -9.51 -1.48 40.33
C ARG A 3 -8.52 -0.32 40.29
N GLY A 4 -7.95 -0.03 39.12
CA GLY A 4 -7.25 1.22 38.86
C GLY A 4 -8.25 2.37 38.88
N LEU A 5 -7.99 3.35 39.74
CA LEU A 5 -8.83 4.52 40.02
C LEU A 5 -9.19 5.32 38.76
N SER A 6 -10.48 5.54 38.53
CA SER A 6 -10.97 6.49 37.54
C SER A 6 -10.57 7.92 37.95
N ARG A 7 -9.56 8.46 37.27
CA ARG A 7 -9.16 9.86 37.43
C ARG A 7 -10.31 10.74 36.92
N ARG A 8 -11.03 11.44 37.81
CA ARG A 8 -12.10 12.38 37.41
C ARG A 8 -11.47 13.53 36.62
N GLY A 9 -11.72 13.56 35.31
CA GLY A 9 -11.32 14.68 34.46
C GLY A 9 -12.17 15.92 34.78
N ALA A 10 -11.51 17.07 34.96
CA ALA A 10 -12.19 18.34 35.16
C ALA A 10 -13.10 18.66 33.96
N LEU A 11 -14.37 18.98 34.24
CA LEU A 11 -15.33 19.44 33.24
C LEU A 11 -14.94 20.83 32.76
N THR A 12 -15.13 21.11 31.47
CA THR A 12 -14.88 22.44 30.91
C THR A 12 -16.22 23.16 30.80
N VAL A 13 -16.36 24.34 31.41
CA VAL A 13 -17.57 25.16 31.26
C VAL A 13 -17.31 26.21 30.18
N LYS A 14 -18.18 26.26 29.16
CA LYS A 14 -18.18 27.29 28.12
C LYS A 14 -19.59 27.87 28.03
N ASP A 15 -19.72 29.19 28.07
CA ASP A 15 -21.00 29.92 27.99
C ASP A 15 -22.07 29.42 28.99
N GLY A 16 -21.66 29.13 30.23
CA GLY A 16 -22.54 28.64 31.30
C GLY A 16 -23.01 27.20 31.14
N ARG A 17 -22.54 26.47 30.12
CA ARG A 17 -22.85 25.05 29.90
C ARG A 17 -21.63 24.17 30.16
N VAL A 18 -21.88 23.04 30.81
CA VAL A 18 -20.86 22.03 31.08
C VAL A 18 -20.60 21.23 29.81
N HIS A 19 -19.39 21.32 29.25
CA HIS A 19 -18.93 20.53 28.12
C HIS A 19 -17.99 19.41 28.60
N LYS A 20 -18.12 18.23 27.99
CA LYS A 20 -17.11 17.17 28.15
C LYS A 20 -15.79 17.69 27.60
N LYS A 21 -14.74 17.65 28.44
CA LYS A 21 -13.39 18.10 28.09
C LYS A 21 -12.78 17.29 26.93
N ASN A 22 -13.12 16.01 26.86
CA ASN A 22 -12.68 15.10 25.81
C ASN A 22 -13.91 14.43 25.19
N ASN A 23 -14.04 14.52 23.86
CA ASN A 23 -14.93 13.63 23.12
C ASN A 23 -14.19 12.30 22.96
N TRP A 24 -14.62 11.27 23.71
CA TRP A 24 -14.02 9.93 23.66
C TRP A 24 -14.69 9.02 22.62
N GLU A 25 -15.69 9.53 21.88
CA GLU A 25 -16.21 8.81 20.73
C GLU A 25 -15.15 8.84 19.64
N LEU A 26 -14.69 7.64 19.25
CA LEU A 26 -13.79 7.48 18.11
C LEU A 26 -14.47 8.13 16.91
N THR A 27 -13.80 9.09 16.27
CA THR A 27 -14.31 9.64 15.01
C THR A 27 -14.27 8.51 13.97
N PRO A 28 -15.40 8.15 13.36
CA PRO A 28 -15.44 7.12 12.32
C PRO A 28 -14.40 7.39 11.23
N ASN A 29 -13.72 6.34 10.79
CA ASN A 29 -12.77 6.37 9.68
C ASN A 29 -12.86 5.07 8.88
N TYR A 30 -12.13 4.98 7.77
CA TYR A 30 -12.14 3.83 6.87
C TYR A 30 -11.60 2.52 7.49
N TYR A 31 -10.98 2.56 8.68
CA TYR A 31 -10.65 1.34 9.43
C TYR A 31 -11.77 0.82 10.32
N SER A 32 -12.73 1.69 10.65
CA SER A 32 -13.78 1.39 11.62
C SER A 32 -15.15 1.27 10.99
N HIS A 33 -15.40 1.96 9.87
CA HIS A 33 -16.71 2.03 9.22
C HIS A 33 -16.57 1.88 7.70
N PRO A 34 -17.48 1.15 7.03
CA PRO A 34 -17.51 1.09 5.57
C PRO A 34 -17.69 2.48 4.95
N GLN A 35 -17.03 2.69 3.82
CA GLN A 35 -17.13 3.93 3.05
C GLN A 35 -18.13 3.78 1.90
N ARG A 36 -18.81 4.88 1.56
CA ARG A 36 -19.70 4.89 0.38
C ARG A 36 -18.93 5.00 -0.92
N GLU A 37 -17.79 5.66 -0.86
CA GLU A 37 -16.86 5.90 -1.97
C GLU A 37 -15.47 5.54 -1.48
N LEU A 38 -14.64 5.02 -2.38
CA LEU A 38 -13.25 4.69 -2.09
C LEU A 38 -12.51 5.93 -1.62
N VAL A 39 -11.84 5.84 -0.47
CA VAL A 39 -10.95 6.90 0.03
C VAL A 39 -9.53 6.64 -0.44
N ILE A 40 -8.90 7.62 -1.11
CA ILE A 40 -7.47 7.58 -1.40
C ILE A 40 -6.77 8.51 -0.41
N ASP A 41 -6.20 7.93 0.64
CA ASP A 41 -5.55 8.67 1.73
C ASP A 41 -4.04 8.78 1.51
N ARG A 42 -3.44 9.86 2.02
CA ARG A 42 -1.98 10.05 1.97
C ARG A 42 -1.46 10.45 3.34
N GLN A 43 -0.76 9.52 3.97
CA GLN A 43 -0.11 9.73 5.25
C GLN A 43 1.27 10.37 5.06
N ARG A 44 1.91 10.77 6.16
CA ARG A 44 3.30 11.27 6.12
C ARG A 44 4.24 10.10 5.80
N PRO A 45 5.20 10.27 4.88
CA PRO A 45 6.06 9.17 4.44
C PRO A 45 7.02 8.66 5.52
N GLY A 46 7.36 9.47 6.54
CA GLY A 46 8.38 9.13 7.53
C GLY A 46 9.77 9.66 7.17
N ALA A 47 10.71 9.57 8.11
CA ALA A 47 12.08 10.04 7.91
C ALA A 47 12.85 9.04 7.02
N GLY A 48 13.62 9.54 6.04
CA GLY A 48 14.35 8.68 5.10
C GLY A 48 13.50 8.21 3.90
N TYR A 49 12.19 8.51 3.88
CA TYR A 49 11.27 8.05 2.85
C TYR A 49 10.57 9.22 2.15
N ARG A 50 10.03 8.94 0.96
CA ARG A 50 9.19 9.85 0.19
C ARG A 50 8.12 9.08 -0.57
N HIS A 51 6.95 9.69 -0.69
CA HIS A 51 5.94 9.21 -1.63
C HIS A 51 6.37 9.53 -3.06
N VAL A 52 6.62 8.49 -3.86
CA VAL A 52 6.80 8.65 -5.31
C VAL A 52 5.46 8.79 -6.04
N LEU A 53 4.38 8.31 -5.42
CA LEU A 53 3.00 8.44 -5.90
C LEU A 53 2.31 9.69 -5.35
N MET A 54 1.36 10.19 -6.14
CA MET A 54 0.29 11.08 -5.72
C MET A 54 -1.04 10.33 -5.74
N GLN A 55 -2.05 10.84 -5.03
CA GLN A 55 -3.41 10.27 -5.05
C GLN A 55 -3.95 10.16 -6.47
N ARG A 56 -3.74 11.18 -7.31
CA ARG A 56 -4.11 11.19 -8.73
C ARG A 56 -3.46 10.07 -9.55
N ASP A 57 -2.30 9.57 -9.16
CA ASP A 57 -1.63 8.49 -9.88
C ASP A 57 -2.35 7.17 -9.59
N VAL A 58 -2.79 6.98 -8.34
CA VAL A 58 -3.65 5.86 -7.93
C VAL A 58 -5.00 5.92 -8.65
N GLU A 59 -5.67 7.08 -8.66
CA GLU A 59 -6.95 7.28 -9.38
C GLU A 59 -6.83 6.92 -10.87
N LYS A 60 -5.80 7.44 -11.53
CA LYS A 60 -5.53 7.15 -12.94
C LYS A 60 -5.29 5.68 -13.18
N PHE A 61 -4.50 5.03 -12.32
CA PHE A 61 -4.18 3.62 -12.48
C PHE A 61 -5.40 2.73 -12.28
N ILE A 62 -6.23 3.01 -11.26
CA ILE A 62 -7.50 2.32 -11.02
C ILE A 62 -8.39 2.37 -12.25
N ALA A 63 -8.48 3.52 -12.93
CA ALA A 63 -9.27 3.67 -14.15
C ALA A 63 -8.75 2.81 -15.33
N LEU A 64 -7.53 2.27 -15.25
CA LEU A 64 -6.98 1.36 -16.24
C LEU A 64 -7.29 -0.11 -15.94
N LEU A 65 -7.53 -0.45 -14.66
CA LEU A 65 -7.76 -1.82 -14.22
C LEU A 65 -9.08 -2.38 -14.80
N PRO A 66 -9.05 -3.56 -15.43
CA PRO A 66 -10.28 -4.24 -15.81
C PRO A 66 -11.04 -4.66 -14.55
N ASP A 67 -12.36 -4.77 -14.64
CA ASP A 67 -13.21 -5.35 -13.60
C ASP A 67 -13.09 -4.66 -12.23
N TRP A 68 -12.75 -3.37 -12.20
CA TRP A 68 -12.62 -2.58 -10.97
C TRP A 68 -13.84 -2.67 -10.05
N GLU A 69 -15.05 -2.79 -10.61
CA GLU A 69 -16.28 -2.97 -9.85
C GLU A 69 -16.28 -4.25 -8.99
N GLU A 70 -15.66 -5.33 -9.47
CA GLU A 70 -15.45 -6.55 -8.68
C GLU A 70 -14.34 -6.36 -7.66
N MET A 71 -13.20 -5.81 -8.09
CA MET A 71 -12.02 -5.64 -7.24
C MET A 71 -12.26 -4.74 -6.03
N SER A 72 -13.05 -3.68 -6.23
CA SER A 72 -13.34 -2.68 -5.20
C SER A 72 -14.42 -3.10 -4.21
N GLN A 73 -15.03 -4.27 -4.36
CA GLN A 73 -16.07 -4.72 -3.43
C GLN A 73 -15.52 -4.83 -2.01
N GLY A 74 -16.12 -4.08 -1.09
CA GLY A 74 -15.69 -4.02 0.31
C GLY A 74 -14.30 -3.39 0.51
N LEU A 75 -13.76 -2.68 -0.49
CA LEU A 75 -12.57 -1.86 -0.36
C LEU A 75 -13.00 -0.44 0.03
N ASP A 76 -12.60 -0.04 1.22
CA ASP A 76 -12.92 1.26 1.83
C ASP A 76 -11.85 2.31 1.52
N ALA A 77 -10.57 1.91 1.44
CA ALA A 77 -9.49 2.84 1.17
C ALA A 77 -8.25 2.23 0.49
N ILE A 78 -7.53 3.09 -0.24
CA ILE A 78 -6.13 2.87 -0.62
C ILE A 78 -5.29 3.97 0.03
N VAL A 79 -4.24 3.58 0.74
CA VAL A 79 -3.46 4.47 1.59
C VAL A 79 -2.03 4.53 1.08
N LEU A 80 -1.56 5.73 0.76
CA LEU A 80 -0.13 6.00 0.63
C LEU A 80 0.45 6.10 2.05
N ALA A 81 1.04 5.00 2.52
CA ALA A 81 1.46 4.76 3.90
C ALA A 81 2.91 5.23 4.17
N PRO A 82 3.32 5.39 5.44
CA PRO A 82 4.72 5.59 5.77
C PRO A 82 5.60 4.46 5.20
N GLY A 83 6.87 4.77 4.93
CA GLY A 83 7.85 3.76 4.53
C GLY A 83 8.31 2.95 5.74
N GLU A 84 8.55 1.67 5.51
CA GLU A 84 9.07 0.72 6.48
C GLU A 84 10.07 -0.20 5.77
N GLU A 85 11.19 -0.47 6.42
CA GLU A 85 12.26 -1.28 5.85
C GLU A 85 11.74 -2.71 5.57
N GLY A 86 11.97 -3.20 4.35
CA GLY A 86 11.51 -4.52 3.93
C GLY A 86 10.00 -4.66 3.72
N THR A 87 9.24 -3.56 3.71
CA THR A 87 7.79 -3.58 3.46
C THR A 87 7.40 -2.55 2.41
N ASP A 88 7.03 -3.03 1.22
CA ASP A 88 6.62 -2.19 0.10
C ASP A 88 5.12 -1.89 0.07
N GLY A 89 4.32 -2.76 0.67
CA GLY A 89 2.87 -2.67 0.77
C GLY A 89 2.32 -3.65 1.79
N TYR A 90 1.05 -3.48 2.15
CA TYR A 90 0.32 -4.45 2.95
C TYR A 90 -1.18 -4.24 2.78
N HIS A 91 -1.97 -5.24 3.21
CA HIS A 91 -3.42 -5.14 3.24
C HIS A 91 -3.97 -5.38 4.64
N SER A 92 -5.14 -4.82 4.87
CA SER A 92 -6.00 -5.11 6.01
C SER A 92 -7.45 -5.18 5.51
N PRO A 93 -8.42 -5.66 6.31
CA PRO A 93 -9.80 -5.76 5.85
C PRO A 93 -10.34 -4.41 5.35
N GLY A 94 -10.60 -4.34 4.05
CA GLY A 94 -11.12 -3.15 3.37
C GLY A 94 -10.10 -2.05 3.10
N VAL A 95 -8.81 -2.24 3.39
CA VAL A 95 -7.79 -1.21 3.15
C VAL A 95 -6.53 -1.83 2.57
N VAL A 96 -6.03 -1.20 1.51
CA VAL A 96 -4.74 -1.53 0.88
C VAL A 96 -3.76 -0.38 1.10
N HIS A 97 -2.50 -0.71 1.38
CA HIS A 97 -1.46 0.24 1.70
C HIS A 97 -0.29 0.10 0.72
N ILE A 98 0.18 1.23 0.22
CA ILE A 98 1.41 1.33 -0.58
C ILE A 98 2.39 2.15 0.25
N CYS A 99 3.50 1.55 0.66
CA CYS A 99 4.49 2.21 1.51
C CYS A 99 5.24 3.31 0.76
N ALA A 100 5.73 4.31 1.49
CA ALA A 100 6.59 5.33 0.92
C ALA A 100 7.94 4.71 0.53
N TRP A 101 8.50 5.18 -0.58
CA TRP A 101 9.75 4.68 -1.12
C TRP A 101 10.95 5.31 -0.41
N GLU A 102 12.09 4.63 -0.38
CA GLU A 102 13.34 5.21 0.13
C GLU A 102 13.69 6.52 -0.61
N ALA A 103 14.10 7.55 0.13
CA ALA A 103 14.30 8.89 -0.43
C ALA A 103 15.40 8.92 -1.51
N GLY A 104 16.39 8.02 -1.39
CA GLY A 104 17.48 7.85 -2.34
C GLY A 104 17.10 7.13 -3.64
N LEU A 105 15.88 6.59 -3.74
CA LEU A 105 15.36 5.71 -4.80
C LEU A 105 16.07 4.37 -4.94
N TRP A 106 17.40 4.36 -4.88
CA TRP A 106 18.19 3.14 -5.02
C TRP A 106 18.21 2.42 -3.69
N HIS A 107 18.02 1.11 -3.73
CA HIS A 107 18.10 0.27 -2.54
C HIS A 107 18.82 -1.04 -2.87
N GLU A 108 19.31 -1.66 -1.83
CA GLU A 108 19.92 -2.99 -1.86
C GLU A 108 18.84 -4.02 -1.53
N THR A 109 18.91 -5.17 -2.19
CA THR A 109 17.98 -6.27 -1.93
C THR A 109 18.69 -7.61 -1.95
N THR A 110 18.07 -8.61 -1.34
CA THR A 110 18.59 -9.97 -1.33
C THR A 110 18.47 -10.60 -2.71
N LEU A 111 19.32 -11.60 -3.00
CA LEU A 111 19.22 -12.36 -4.25
C LEU A 111 17.85 -13.04 -4.40
N GLU A 112 17.31 -13.59 -3.31
CA GLU A 112 16.00 -14.25 -3.31
C GLU A 112 14.87 -13.27 -3.69
N HIS A 113 14.90 -12.05 -3.15
CA HIS A 113 13.89 -11.04 -3.48
C HIS A 113 14.05 -10.53 -4.91
N PHE A 114 15.29 -10.34 -5.39
CA PHE A 114 15.55 -10.03 -6.80
C PHE A 114 15.04 -11.13 -7.74
N GLU A 115 15.36 -12.40 -7.49
CA GLU A 115 14.99 -13.53 -8.35
C GLU A 115 13.47 -13.72 -8.47
N SER A 116 12.71 -13.35 -7.44
CA SER A 116 11.24 -13.42 -7.45
C SER A 116 10.56 -12.26 -8.20
N HIS A 117 11.28 -11.16 -8.45
CA HIS A 117 10.72 -9.93 -9.03
C HIS A 117 11.48 -9.40 -10.26
N CYS A 118 12.54 -10.09 -10.69
CA CYS A 118 13.43 -9.59 -11.74
C CYS A 118 12.68 -9.38 -13.07
N ASP A 119 11.66 -10.17 -13.35
CA ASP A 119 10.88 -10.07 -14.59
C ASP A 119 10.16 -8.72 -14.72
N ILE A 120 9.47 -8.26 -13.67
CA ILE A 120 8.82 -6.96 -13.66
C ILE A 120 9.84 -5.82 -13.62
N TRP A 121 10.97 -6.00 -12.92
CA TRP A 121 12.02 -4.99 -12.85
C TRP A 121 12.73 -4.79 -14.19
N GLU A 122 13.00 -5.87 -14.92
CA GLU A 122 13.50 -5.83 -16.29
C GLU A 122 12.46 -5.19 -17.23
N GLN A 123 11.18 -5.56 -17.09
CA GLN A 123 10.10 -5.04 -17.92
C GLN A 123 9.94 -3.51 -17.80
N ILE A 124 10.07 -2.96 -16.59
CA ILE A 124 9.98 -1.51 -16.35
C ILE A 124 11.35 -0.81 -16.49
N GLY A 125 12.43 -1.53 -16.77
CA GLY A 125 13.74 -0.98 -17.07
C GLY A 125 14.56 -0.54 -15.86
N VAL A 126 14.49 -1.25 -14.73
CA VAL A 126 15.34 -1.00 -13.55
C VAL A 126 16.74 -1.60 -13.79
N PRO A 127 17.82 -0.79 -13.74
CA PRO A 127 19.17 -1.35 -13.77
C PRO A 127 19.49 -2.02 -12.43
N CYS A 128 19.88 -3.30 -12.49
CA CYS A 128 20.27 -4.11 -11.34
C CYS A 128 21.72 -4.57 -11.47
N GLU A 129 22.50 -4.48 -10.39
CA GLU A 129 23.89 -4.93 -10.34
C GLU A 129 24.08 -5.89 -9.16
N VAL A 130 24.48 -7.13 -9.44
CA VAL A 130 24.91 -8.06 -8.39
C VAL A 130 26.24 -7.59 -7.81
N LYS A 131 26.27 -7.45 -6.49
CA LYS A 131 27.44 -7.03 -5.71
C LYS A 131 27.67 -8.02 -4.58
N SER A 132 28.80 -7.88 -3.90
CA SER A 132 29.11 -8.66 -2.71
C SER A 132 29.99 -7.85 -1.78
N ASP A 133 29.78 -8.03 -0.49
CA ASP A 133 30.58 -7.46 0.58
C ASP A 133 30.90 -8.52 1.66
N GLU A 134 31.20 -8.08 2.89
CA GLU A 134 31.52 -8.97 4.01
C GLU A 134 30.33 -9.83 4.47
N ASP A 135 29.08 -9.37 4.24
CA ASP A 135 27.85 -10.03 4.66
C ASP A 135 27.27 -10.96 3.57
N GLY A 136 27.79 -10.88 2.35
CA GLY A 136 27.48 -11.80 1.25
C GLY A 136 27.06 -11.09 -0.04
N PRO A 137 26.49 -11.83 -1.00
CA PRO A 137 26.01 -11.22 -2.24
C PRO A 137 24.67 -10.51 -2.04
N PHE A 138 24.52 -9.36 -2.70
CA PHE A 138 23.28 -8.57 -2.74
C PHE A 138 23.09 -7.98 -4.14
N VAL A 139 21.91 -7.43 -4.42
CA VAL A 139 21.61 -6.75 -5.69
C VAL A 139 21.35 -5.27 -5.42
N LEU A 140 22.10 -4.39 -6.08
CA LEU A 140 21.84 -2.96 -6.07
C LEU A 140 20.87 -2.60 -7.20
N CYS A 141 19.68 -2.11 -6.85
CA CYS A 141 18.64 -1.72 -7.80
C CYS A 141 18.59 -0.19 -7.96
N LYS A 142 18.79 0.32 -9.18
CA LYS A 142 18.94 1.75 -9.47
C LYS A 142 17.65 2.38 -9.99
N TRP A 143 16.65 2.46 -9.12
CA TRP A 143 15.34 2.99 -9.46
C TRP A 143 15.37 4.47 -9.89
N THR A 144 14.51 4.83 -10.84
CA THR A 144 14.10 6.22 -11.08
C THR A 144 12.77 6.47 -10.38
N GLN A 145 12.33 7.73 -10.32
CA GLN A 145 10.99 8.01 -9.81
C GLN A 145 9.90 7.35 -10.67
N ASN A 146 10.13 7.23 -11.99
CA ASN A 146 9.16 6.66 -12.92
C ASN A 146 9.10 5.14 -12.81
N THR A 147 10.24 4.45 -12.68
CA THR A 147 10.25 2.99 -12.48
C THR A 147 9.74 2.60 -11.10
N ALA A 148 10.08 3.36 -10.04
CA ALA A 148 9.50 3.13 -8.71
C ALA A 148 7.99 3.32 -8.70
N ARG A 149 7.47 4.38 -9.35
CA ARG A 149 6.03 4.57 -9.56
C ARG A 149 5.41 3.41 -10.32
N ALA A 150 6.06 2.92 -11.37
CA ALA A 150 5.55 1.81 -12.15
C ALA A 150 5.46 0.53 -11.33
N TYR A 151 6.49 0.19 -10.57
CA TYR A 151 6.47 -0.97 -9.68
C TYR A 151 5.41 -0.85 -8.58
N GLN A 152 5.28 0.33 -7.95
CA GLN A 152 4.25 0.56 -6.93
C GLN A 152 2.82 0.39 -7.47
N LEU A 153 2.56 0.76 -8.72
CA LEU A 153 1.23 0.64 -9.31
C LEU A 153 0.98 -0.75 -9.91
N LEU A 154 1.89 -1.24 -10.76
CA LEU A 154 1.73 -2.48 -11.51
C LEU A 154 1.96 -3.75 -10.71
N HIS A 155 2.74 -3.68 -9.63
CA HIS A 155 3.04 -4.83 -8.80
C HIS A 155 2.43 -4.68 -7.41
N ILE A 156 2.94 -3.73 -6.61
CA ILE A 156 2.59 -3.61 -5.19
C ILE A 156 1.08 -3.39 -5.00
N LEU A 157 0.50 -2.36 -5.62
CA LEU A 157 -0.93 -2.08 -5.49
C LEU A 157 -1.79 -3.28 -5.94
N THR A 158 -1.47 -3.88 -7.09
CA THR A 158 -2.23 -5.04 -7.59
C THR A 158 -2.03 -6.30 -6.75
N HIS A 159 -0.87 -6.47 -6.13
CA HIS A 159 -0.57 -7.56 -5.21
C HIS A 159 -1.45 -7.43 -3.96
N GLU A 160 -1.48 -6.26 -3.34
CA GLU A 160 -2.31 -6.01 -2.16
C GLU A 160 -3.81 -6.07 -2.47
N LEU A 161 -4.22 -5.62 -3.67
CA LEU A 161 -5.58 -5.84 -4.17
C LEU A 161 -5.87 -7.33 -4.37
N GLY A 162 -4.87 -8.13 -4.77
CA GLY A 162 -4.96 -9.58 -4.85
C GLY A 162 -5.22 -10.23 -3.49
N HIS A 163 -4.57 -9.77 -2.42
CA HIS A 163 -4.90 -10.22 -1.07
C HIS A 163 -6.30 -9.81 -0.62
N HIS A 164 -6.71 -8.57 -0.90
CA HIS A 164 -8.08 -8.12 -0.61
C HIS A 164 -9.12 -8.96 -1.36
N HIS A 165 -8.89 -9.20 -2.66
CA HIS A 165 -9.74 -10.03 -3.50
C HIS A 165 -9.79 -11.48 -2.98
N ASP A 166 -8.65 -12.02 -2.56
CA ASP A 166 -8.58 -13.35 -1.95
C ASP A 166 -9.48 -13.43 -0.72
N ARG A 167 -9.36 -12.44 0.17
CA ARG A 167 -10.17 -12.37 1.38
C ARG A 167 -11.66 -12.34 1.05
N ILE A 168 -12.14 -11.43 0.21
CA ILE A 168 -13.58 -11.26 -0.05
C ILE A 168 -14.22 -12.45 -0.78
N THR A 169 -13.43 -13.22 -1.53
CA THR A 169 -13.91 -14.41 -2.27
C THR A 169 -13.89 -15.69 -1.43
N THR A 170 -13.40 -15.65 -0.20
CA THR A 170 -13.52 -16.78 0.75
C THR A 170 -14.84 -16.74 1.51
N GLN A 171 -15.36 -17.92 1.89
CA GLN A 171 -16.62 -18.00 2.67
C GLN A 171 -16.57 -17.24 4.00
N SER A 172 -15.40 -17.20 4.65
CA SER A 172 -15.26 -16.55 5.96
C SER A 172 -15.03 -15.04 5.88
N GLN A 173 -14.45 -14.56 4.76
CA GLN A 173 -13.98 -13.19 4.55
C GLN A 173 -13.05 -12.60 5.64
N LYS A 174 -12.50 -13.46 6.51
CA LYS A 174 -11.65 -13.05 7.64
C LYS A 174 -10.17 -12.92 7.27
N ARG A 175 -9.70 -13.69 6.29
CA ARG A 175 -8.29 -13.73 5.88
C ARG A 175 -8.17 -14.09 4.39
N ALA A 176 -7.09 -13.65 3.76
CA ALA A 176 -6.62 -14.19 2.48
C ALA A 176 -6.18 -15.65 2.70
N ALA A 177 -6.93 -16.61 2.15
CA ALA A 177 -6.69 -18.04 2.42
C ALA A 177 -5.66 -18.66 1.48
N ARG A 178 -5.52 -18.13 0.26
CA ARG A 178 -4.54 -18.58 -0.74
C ARG A 178 -3.19 -17.86 -0.56
N GLY A 179 -3.18 -16.65 -0.01
CA GLY A 179 -1.96 -15.95 0.42
C GLY A 179 -1.07 -15.44 -0.72
N GLU A 180 0.24 -15.33 -0.46
CA GLU A 180 1.25 -14.78 -1.39
C GLU A 180 1.15 -15.32 -2.82
N PRO A 181 1.03 -16.64 -3.07
CA PRO A 181 1.00 -17.14 -4.45
C PRO A 181 -0.21 -16.64 -5.25
N TYR A 182 -1.34 -16.36 -4.57
CA TYR A 182 -2.51 -15.79 -5.23
C TYR A 182 -2.31 -14.31 -5.52
N ALA A 183 -1.81 -13.54 -4.56
CA ALA A 183 -1.55 -12.11 -4.73
C ALA A 183 -0.52 -11.85 -5.84
N GLU A 184 0.55 -12.63 -5.88
CA GLU A 184 1.57 -12.60 -6.95
C GLU A 184 0.99 -12.91 -8.33
N ALA A 185 0.22 -14.00 -8.45
CA ALA A 185 -0.42 -14.34 -9.71
C ALA A 185 -1.44 -13.28 -10.14
N TYR A 186 -2.13 -12.67 -9.17
CA TYR A 186 -3.09 -11.59 -9.41
C TYR A 186 -2.39 -10.34 -9.93
N ALA A 187 -1.27 -9.95 -9.33
CA ALA A 187 -0.46 -8.81 -9.77
C ALA A 187 0.02 -8.99 -11.21
N ARG A 188 0.67 -10.13 -11.51
CA ARG A 188 1.20 -10.43 -12.85
C ARG A 188 0.10 -10.42 -13.92
N LYS A 189 -1.02 -11.10 -13.64
CA LYS A 189 -2.17 -11.12 -14.55
C LYS A 189 -2.67 -9.70 -14.88
N HIS A 190 -2.87 -8.85 -13.87
CA HIS A 190 -3.42 -7.52 -14.10
C HIS A 190 -2.39 -6.56 -14.69
N GLY A 191 -1.12 -6.67 -14.29
CA GLY A 191 0.00 -5.96 -14.90
C GLY A 191 0.06 -6.19 -16.41
N ASP A 192 0.00 -7.45 -16.85
CA ASP A 192 -0.02 -7.83 -18.27
C ASP A 192 -1.23 -7.24 -18.99
N LEU A 193 -2.42 -7.33 -18.39
CA LEU A 193 -3.67 -6.83 -18.99
C LEU A 193 -3.67 -5.32 -19.19
N VAL A 194 -3.05 -4.56 -18.28
CA VAL A 194 -3.04 -3.09 -18.36
C VAL A 194 -1.78 -2.52 -18.98
N TRP A 195 -0.74 -3.32 -19.23
CA TRP A 195 0.60 -2.86 -19.62
C TRP A 195 0.61 -1.80 -20.74
N GLU A 196 -0.06 -2.06 -21.86
CA GLU A 196 -0.11 -1.10 -22.98
C GLU A 196 -0.82 0.20 -22.62
N ARG A 197 -1.86 0.14 -21.79
CA ARG A 197 -2.59 1.34 -21.35
C ARG A 197 -1.81 2.09 -20.29
N PHE A 198 -1.13 1.36 -19.42
CA PHE A 198 -0.27 1.88 -18.37
C PHE A 198 0.83 2.75 -18.96
N THR A 199 1.63 2.20 -19.86
CA THR A 199 2.80 2.90 -20.45
C THR A 199 2.41 4.16 -21.24
N ARG A 200 1.18 4.24 -21.77
CA ARG A 200 0.65 5.48 -22.39
C ARG A 200 0.35 6.59 -21.38
N HIS A 201 -0.03 6.24 -20.15
CA HIS A 201 -0.40 7.20 -19.09
C HIS A 201 0.75 7.47 -18.11
N PHE A 202 1.66 6.52 -17.97
CA PHE A 202 2.80 6.54 -17.06
C PHE A 202 4.08 6.18 -17.85
N PRO A 203 4.68 7.15 -18.55
CA PRO A 203 5.95 6.92 -19.23
C PRO A 203 7.06 6.51 -18.24
N LEU A 204 7.99 5.69 -18.74
CA LEU A 204 9.10 5.11 -17.97
C LEU A 204 10.42 5.88 -18.15
N ASP A 205 10.49 6.79 -19.12
CA ASP A 205 11.64 7.63 -19.46
C ASP A 205 11.79 8.87 -18.57
#